data_AF-A0A2V8U335-F1
#
_entry.id   AF-A0A2V8U335-F1
#
_cell.length_a   1.000
_cell.length_b   1.000
_cell.length_c   1.000
_cell.angle_alpha   90.00
_cell.angle_beta   90.00
_cell.angle_gamma   90.00
#
_symmetry.space_group_name_H-M   'P 1'
#
loop_
_entity.id
_entity.type
_entity.pdbx_description
1 polymer ?
#
loop_
_entity_poly.entity_id
_entity_poly.type
_entity_poly.pdbx_seq_one_letter_code
_entity_poly.pdbx_strand_id
1 'polypeptide(L)'
;MILWPPLKDYVTIVPPVPRGRVLDTDGNIKRSKPVTIPFFGAYWFFRTSDGGLPPDSFKSRGDPASISFRSTDFTPLSMEARENVGSLIDLNCCKTIQVIITNGDRHPGTVSLELILVNTTVAERPSQSLGKVPVNSTLHWKPADHRLPVTEILSFSIPPHSAIERFDELVIRFELGSPRQNRSAMMAIDRLRFIPRGEL
;
A
#
# COMPACT_ATOMS: atom_id res chain seq x y z
N MET A 1 -2.76 -1.94 -17.62
CA MET A 1 -1.97 -0.69 -17.63
C MET A 1 -1.16 -0.59 -16.34
N ILE A 2 0.04 -0.04 -16.44
CA ILE A 2 0.94 0.26 -15.32
C ILE A 2 1.13 1.77 -15.23
N LEU A 3 0.87 2.37 -14.07
CA LEU A 3 1.18 3.77 -13.76
C LEU A 3 2.30 3.80 -12.73
N TRP A 4 3.41 4.43 -13.09
CA TRP A 4 4.47 4.76 -12.14
C TRP A 4 4.20 6.14 -11.54
N PRO A 5 4.43 6.33 -10.24
CA PRO A 5 4.40 7.65 -9.61
C PRO A 5 5.34 8.63 -10.32
N PRO A 6 5.09 9.95 -10.18
CA PRO A 6 6.04 10.97 -10.60
C PRO A 6 7.38 10.74 -9.89
N LEU A 7 8.49 10.99 -10.60
CA LEU A 7 9.79 11.03 -9.96
C LEU A 7 9.79 12.21 -8.98
N LYS A 8 9.96 11.91 -7.69
CA LYS A 8 10.19 12.91 -6.65
C LYS A 8 11.60 12.69 -6.13
N ASP A 9 12.35 13.78 -6.00
CA ASP A 9 13.70 13.74 -5.44
C ASP A 9 13.60 13.49 -3.93
N TYR A 10 13.69 12.21 -3.53
CA TYR A 10 13.81 11.83 -2.14
C TYR A 10 15.28 11.59 -1.81
N VAL A 11 15.89 12.46 -1.00
CA VAL A 11 17.13 12.13 -0.29
C VAL A 11 16.71 11.32 0.94
N THR A 12 16.55 10.00 0.79
CA THR A 12 16.20 9.14 1.93
C THR A 12 17.25 8.05 2.10
N ILE A 13 18.02 8.16 3.18
CA ILE A 13 18.78 7.03 3.74
C ILE A 13 17.74 6.14 4.41
N VAL A 14 17.39 5.02 3.79
CA VAL A 14 16.52 4.01 4.42
C VAL A 14 17.33 3.36 5.55
N PRO A 15 16.98 3.60 6.83
CA PRO A 15 17.66 2.90 7.90
C PRO A 15 17.34 1.40 7.79
N PRO A 16 18.30 0.51 8.09
CA PRO A 16 18.04 -0.92 8.07
C PRO A 16 16.85 -1.23 9.00
N VAL A 17 15.91 -2.03 8.50
CA VAL A 17 14.71 -2.41 9.25
C VAL A 17 15.15 -3.10 10.55
N PRO A 18 14.60 -2.74 11.73
CA PRO A 18 15.05 -3.24 13.01
C PRO A 18 15.04 -4.77 13.04
N ARG A 19 16.23 -5.35 13.24
CA ARG A 19 16.40 -6.79 13.49
C ARG A 19 16.27 -7.03 14.98
N GLY A 20 15.06 -7.32 15.44
CA GLY A 20 14.81 -7.81 16.81
C GLY A 20 15.16 -6.84 17.94
N ARG A 21 15.19 -7.39 19.16
CA ARG A 21 15.47 -6.66 20.41
C ARG A 21 16.95 -6.27 20.45
N VAL A 22 17.23 -4.99 20.67
CA VAL A 22 18.58 -4.50 20.97
C VAL A 22 18.61 -4.12 22.44
N LEU A 23 19.36 -4.90 23.23
CA LEU A 23 19.71 -4.55 24.61
C LEU A 23 20.70 -3.38 24.55
N ASP A 24 20.45 -2.32 25.30
CA ASP A 24 21.44 -1.26 25.48
C ASP A 24 22.56 -1.74 26.42
N THR A 25 23.69 -1.03 26.42
CA THR A 25 24.83 -1.33 27.32
C THR A 25 24.45 -1.33 28.81
N ASP A 26 23.35 -0.67 29.15
CA ASP A 26 22.81 -0.55 30.51
C ASP A 26 21.71 -1.58 30.83
N GLY A 27 21.49 -2.59 29.97
CA GLY A 27 20.48 -3.63 30.19
C GLY A 27 19.03 -3.19 29.99
N ASN A 28 18.80 -1.95 29.55
CA ASN A 28 17.48 -1.42 29.20
C ASN A 28 17.08 -1.82 27.78
N ILE A 29 15.82 -2.24 27.59
CA ILE A 29 15.30 -2.50 26.24
C ILE A 29 15.04 -1.16 25.53
N LYS A 30 15.83 -0.88 24.49
CA LYS A 30 15.60 0.28 23.62
C LYS A 30 14.34 0.05 22.79
N ARG A 31 13.33 0.92 22.99
CA ARG A 31 12.17 0.99 22.08
C ARG A 31 12.68 1.27 20.66
N SER A 32 12.51 0.29 19.79
CA SER A 32 12.80 0.46 18.38
C SER A 32 11.91 1.57 17.80
N LYS A 33 12.51 2.47 17.01
CA LYS A 33 11.79 3.58 16.37
C LYS A 33 11.05 3.09 15.12
N PRO A 34 9.89 3.66 14.77
CA PRO A 34 9.24 3.37 13.50
C PRO A 34 10.14 3.61 12.30
N VAL A 35 10.16 2.66 11.37
CA VAL A 35 10.84 2.81 10.08
C VAL A 35 9.83 3.24 9.03
N THR A 36 10.22 4.19 8.19
CA THR A 36 9.38 4.70 7.11
C THR A 36 10.09 4.50 5.78
N ILE A 37 9.39 3.91 4.82
CA ILE A 37 9.87 3.66 3.46
C ILE A 37 8.96 4.44 2.50
N PRO A 38 9.46 5.39 1.69
CA PRO A 38 8.65 6.03 0.65
C PRO A 38 8.19 5.00 -0.39
N PHE A 39 7.02 5.25 -1.00
CA PHE A 39 6.52 4.38 -2.06
C PHE A 39 7.10 4.78 -3.41
N PHE A 40 7.71 3.83 -4.11
CA PHE A 40 8.31 3.98 -5.44
C PHE A 40 7.70 3.01 -6.47
N GLY A 41 6.84 2.13 -6.00
CA GLY A 41 6.23 1.04 -6.72
C GLY A 41 5.28 1.49 -7.81
N ALA A 42 4.69 0.51 -8.48
CA ALA A 42 3.80 0.76 -9.61
C ALA A 42 2.34 0.47 -9.25
N TYR A 43 1.44 1.19 -9.91
CA TYR A 43 0.00 0.92 -9.87
C TYR A 43 -0.39 0.11 -11.07
N TRP A 44 -1.07 -1.00 -10.81
CA TRP A 44 -1.55 -1.94 -11.80
C TRP A 44 -3.06 -1.75 -11.93
N PHE A 45 -3.51 -1.53 -13.16
CA PHE A 45 -4.92 -1.43 -13.51
C PHE A 45 -5.23 -2.47 -14.57
N PHE A 46 -6.16 -3.36 -14.30
CA PHE A 46 -6.54 -4.45 -15.19
C PHE A 46 -8.02 -4.79 -15.01
N ARG A 47 -8.64 -5.46 -15.98
CA ARG A 47 -10.01 -5.95 -15.79
C ARG A 47 -9.97 -7.08 -14.79
N THR A 48 -10.94 -7.13 -13.88
CA THR A 48 -10.98 -8.16 -12.84
C THR A 48 -11.01 -9.58 -13.44
N SER A 49 -11.65 -9.74 -14.61
CA SER A 49 -11.69 -11.01 -15.35
C SER A 49 -10.33 -11.50 -15.86
N ASP A 50 -9.38 -10.59 -16.07
CA ASP A 50 -8.05 -10.95 -16.61
C ASP A 50 -7.16 -11.56 -15.52
N GLY A 51 -7.51 -11.43 -14.23
CA GLY A 51 -6.77 -11.99 -13.09
C GLY A 51 -5.39 -11.36 -12.82
N GLY A 52 -4.92 -10.47 -13.71
CA GLY A 52 -3.65 -9.77 -13.59
C GLY A 52 -3.37 -8.88 -14.80
N LEU A 53 -2.16 -8.34 -14.87
CA LEU A 53 -1.73 -7.54 -16.00
C LEU A 53 -1.36 -8.42 -17.20
N PRO A 54 -1.81 -8.07 -18.42
CA PRO A 54 -1.24 -8.61 -19.66
C PRO A 54 0.25 -8.28 -19.81
N PRO A 55 1.07 -9.15 -20.45
CA PRO A 55 2.51 -8.96 -20.60
C PRO A 55 2.92 -7.65 -21.30
N ASP A 56 2.10 -7.17 -22.22
CA ASP A 56 2.27 -5.98 -23.05
C ASP A 56 1.52 -4.76 -22.51
N SER A 57 1.19 -4.77 -21.21
CA SER A 57 0.49 -3.66 -20.55
C SER A 57 1.16 -2.31 -20.79
N PHE A 58 0.37 -1.35 -21.28
CA PHE A 58 0.78 0.04 -21.46
C PHE A 58 1.35 0.63 -20.17
N LYS A 59 2.47 1.35 -20.26
CA LYS A 59 3.19 1.96 -19.14
C LYS A 59 3.15 3.47 -19.25
N SER A 60 2.79 4.14 -18.16
CA SER A 60 2.79 5.61 -18.07
C SER A 60 3.36 6.08 -16.73
N ARG A 61 3.59 7.39 -16.63
CA ARG A 61 3.90 8.10 -15.39
C ARG A 61 2.82 9.12 -15.09
N GLY A 62 2.50 9.29 -13.82
CA GLY A 62 1.51 10.28 -13.39
C GLY A 62 1.17 10.11 -11.92
N ASP A 63 0.52 11.14 -11.35
CA ASP A 63 0.11 11.13 -9.96
C ASP A 63 -1.21 10.34 -9.77
N PRO A 64 -1.19 9.22 -9.03
CA PRO A 64 -2.39 8.42 -8.78
C PRO A 64 -3.49 9.16 -8.02
N ALA A 65 -3.15 10.22 -7.27
CA ALA A 65 -4.14 11.02 -6.55
C ALA A 65 -4.88 12.03 -7.44
N SER A 66 -4.43 12.28 -8.67
CA SER A 66 -5.03 13.23 -9.61
C SER A 66 -5.52 12.60 -10.92
N ILE A 67 -5.23 11.32 -11.16
CA ILE A 67 -5.63 10.60 -12.38
C ILE A 67 -6.62 9.48 -12.04
N SER A 68 -7.64 9.31 -12.88
CA SER A 68 -8.63 8.23 -12.79
C SER A 68 -8.66 7.44 -14.10
N PHE A 69 -8.65 6.11 -13.99
CA PHE A 69 -8.84 5.19 -15.10
C PHE A 69 -10.23 4.59 -15.05
N ARG A 70 -10.79 4.31 -16.21
CA ARG A 70 -12.10 3.67 -16.36
C ARG A 70 -12.00 2.61 -17.44
N SER A 71 -12.63 1.45 -17.22
CA SER A 71 -12.78 0.45 -18.27
C SER A 71 -13.68 1.00 -19.40
N THR A 72 -13.33 0.71 -20.64
CA THR A 72 -14.07 1.15 -21.83
C THR A 72 -15.32 0.32 -22.08
N ASP A 73 -15.33 -0.93 -21.63
CA ASP A 73 -16.40 -1.91 -21.74
C ASP A 73 -17.26 -2.02 -20.47
N PHE A 74 -17.08 -1.10 -19.52
CA PHE A 74 -17.79 -1.05 -18.23
C PHE A 74 -17.57 -2.27 -17.32
N THR A 75 -16.64 -3.16 -17.66
CA THR A 75 -16.30 -4.29 -16.80
C THR A 75 -15.65 -3.83 -15.49
N PRO A 76 -15.75 -4.62 -14.40
CA PRO A 76 -15.05 -4.31 -13.16
C PRO A 76 -13.54 -4.16 -13.36
N LEU A 77 -13.00 -3.11 -12.76
CA LEU A 77 -11.59 -2.76 -12.78
C LEU A 77 -10.96 -3.22 -11.46
N SER A 78 -9.83 -3.88 -11.55
CA SER A 78 -8.93 -4.15 -10.42
C SER A 78 -7.80 -3.12 -10.40
N MET A 79 -7.48 -2.64 -9.20
CA MET A 79 -6.41 -1.67 -8.96
C MET A 79 -5.54 -2.17 -7.81
N GLU A 80 -4.23 -2.22 -8.04
CA GLU A 80 -3.24 -2.65 -7.05
C GLU A 80 -2.03 -1.71 -7.07
N ALA A 81 -1.51 -1.31 -5.92
CA ALA A 81 -0.21 -0.66 -5.81
C ALA A 81 0.81 -1.68 -5.29
N ARG A 82 1.93 -1.84 -5.98
CA ARG A 82 2.91 -2.89 -5.69
C ARG A 82 4.30 -2.31 -5.47
N GLU A 83 4.88 -2.58 -4.31
CA GLU A 83 6.22 -2.15 -3.91
C GLU A 83 7.06 -3.39 -3.56
N ASN A 84 8.20 -3.57 -4.24
CA ASN A 84 9.23 -4.49 -3.77
C ASN A 84 10.31 -3.67 -3.06
N VAL A 85 10.54 -3.94 -1.78
CA VAL A 85 11.47 -3.18 -0.93
C VAL A 85 12.94 -3.59 -1.13
N GLY A 86 13.22 -4.52 -2.04
CA GLY A 86 14.55 -5.00 -2.42
C GLY A 86 15.26 -5.85 -1.37
N SER A 87 14.62 -6.11 -0.23
CA SER A 87 15.18 -6.92 0.86
C SER A 87 14.09 -7.63 1.64
N LEU A 88 14.40 -8.81 2.19
CA LEU A 88 13.48 -9.55 3.05
C LEU A 88 13.33 -8.87 4.42
N ILE A 89 12.10 -8.56 4.79
CA ILE A 89 11.69 -8.03 6.09
C ILE A 89 11.06 -9.15 6.90
N ASP A 90 11.48 -9.27 8.17
CA ASP A 90 10.92 -10.22 9.13
C ASP A 90 9.64 -9.68 9.78
N LEU A 91 8.55 -10.46 9.79
CA LEU A 91 7.27 -10.04 10.37
C LEU A 91 7.30 -9.84 11.89
N ASN A 92 8.31 -10.38 12.57
CA ASN A 92 8.53 -10.14 13.99
C ASN A 92 9.05 -8.73 14.28
N CYS A 93 9.54 -7.98 13.27
CA CYS A 93 10.00 -6.60 13.46
C CYS A 93 8.91 -5.70 14.04
N CYS A 94 7.66 -6.00 13.69
CA CYS A 94 6.61 -4.99 13.65
C CYS A 94 5.28 -5.56 14.15
N LYS A 95 4.51 -4.73 14.86
CA LYS A 95 3.13 -5.06 15.27
C LYS A 95 2.10 -4.54 14.28
N THR A 96 2.43 -3.48 13.56
CA THR A 96 1.52 -2.77 12.66
C THR A 96 2.30 -2.24 11.48
N ILE A 97 1.73 -2.37 10.29
CA ILE A 97 2.17 -1.65 9.09
C ILE A 97 1.14 -0.57 8.82
N GLN A 98 1.59 0.66 8.67
CA GLN A 98 0.75 1.79 8.31
C GLN A 98 0.98 2.16 6.86
N VAL A 99 -0.10 2.24 6.10
CA VAL A 99 -0.11 2.75 4.73
C VAL A 99 -0.58 4.19 4.80
N ILE A 100 0.33 5.12 4.49
CA ILE A 100 0.02 6.54 4.44
C ILE A 100 -0.36 6.85 2.99
N ILE A 101 -1.56 7.40 2.80
CA ILE A 101 -2.10 7.73 1.49
C ILE A 101 -2.43 9.21 1.37
N THR A 102 -2.36 9.71 0.15
CA THR A 102 -2.97 10.96 -0.29
C THR A 102 -4.22 10.63 -1.09
N ASN A 103 -5.38 11.03 -0.58
CA ASN A 103 -6.69 10.73 -1.13
C ASN A 103 -7.28 11.95 -1.86
N GLY A 104 -7.31 11.90 -3.19
CA GLY A 104 -8.00 12.87 -4.04
C GLY A 104 -9.40 12.41 -4.48
N ASP A 105 -9.87 11.28 -3.95
CA ASP A 105 -11.07 10.60 -4.37
C ASP A 105 -12.35 11.24 -3.80
N ARG A 106 -13.41 11.19 -4.59
CA ARG A 106 -14.67 11.92 -4.34
C ARG A 106 -15.91 11.04 -4.14
N HIS A 107 -15.76 9.71 -4.10
CA HIS A 107 -16.92 8.82 -3.96
C HIS A 107 -16.90 8.14 -2.59
N PRO A 108 -17.60 8.71 -1.59
CA PRO A 108 -17.50 8.25 -0.21
C PRO A 108 -17.98 6.81 -0.03
N GLY A 109 -17.28 6.06 0.81
CA GLY A 109 -17.69 4.70 1.20
C GLY A 109 -17.54 3.64 0.10
N THR A 110 -16.72 3.91 -0.91
CA THR A 110 -16.58 3.01 -2.08
C THR A 110 -15.20 2.38 -2.22
N VAL A 111 -14.26 2.63 -1.30
CA VAL A 111 -12.90 2.11 -1.37
C VAL A 111 -12.49 1.57 -0.01
N SER A 112 -11.99 0.34 0.00
CA SER A 112 -11.22 -0.23 1.10
C SER A 112 -9.87 -0.68 0.58
N LEU A 113 -8.82 -0.59 1.40
CA LEU A 113 -7.51 -1.13 1.05
C LEU A 113 -7.28 -2.45 1.76
N GLU A 114 -6.85 -3.45 1.00
CA GLU A 114 -6.28 -4.68 1.51
C GLU A 114 -4.75 -4.60 1.42
N LEU A 115 -4.06 -4.94 2.51
CA LEU A 115 -2.60 -5.04 2.50
C LEU A 115 -2.19 -6.52 2.46
N ILE A 116 -1.49 -6.92 1.41
CA ILE A 116 -1.02 -8.29 1.19
C ILE A 116 0.51 -8.27 1.17
N LEU A 117 1.12 -9.14 1.95
CA LEU A 117 2.55 -9.34 2.02
C LEU A 117 2.94 -10.56 1.19
N VAL A 118 4.00 -10.46 0.40
CA VAL A 118 4.44 -11.54 -0.49
C VAL A 118 5.93 -11.75 -0.32
N ASN A 119 6.34 -13.02 -0.24
CA ASN A 119 7.73 -13.41 -0.36
C ASN A 119 8.03 -13.82 -1.80
N THR A 120 8.66 -12.95 -2.58
CA THR A 120 8.98 -13.21 -4.00
C THR A 120 10.25 -14.02 -4.20
N THR A 121 11.03 -14.23 -3.12
CA THR A 121 12.29 -14.99 -3.17
C THR A 121 12.10 -16.50 -3.22
N VAL A 122 10.88 -16.98 -2.90
CA VAL A 122 10.50 -18.41 -2.97
C VAL A 122 9.60 -18.64 -4.19
N ALA A 123 9.81 -19.74 -4.92
CA ALA A 123 9.13 -20.02 -6.19
C ALA A 123 7.59 -20.02 -6.09
N GLU A 124 7.03 -20.54 -4.99
CA GLU A 124 5.58 -20.57 -4.72
C GLU A 124 4.99 -19.20 -4.40
N ARG A 125 5.84 -18.20 -4.15
CA ARG A 125 5.48 -16.83 -3.77
C ARG A 125 4.45 -16.79 -2.63
N PRO A 126 4.73 -17.40 -1.46
CA PRO A 126 3.77 -17.45 -0.38
C PRO A 126 3.40 -16.04 0.06
N SER A 127 2.11 -15.85 0.36
CA SER A 127 1.55 -14.54 0.67
C SER A 127 0.56 -14.58 1.81
N GLN A 128 0.38 -13.44 2.46
CA GLN A 128 -0.55 -13.27 3.57
C GLN A 128 -1.23 -11.91 3.50
N SER A 129 -2.56 -11.90 3.56
CA SER A 129 -3.34 -10.68 3.77
C SER A 129 -3.31 -10.28 5.25
N LEU A 130 -3.13 -8.98 5.51
CA LEU A 130 -3.28 -8.36 6.82
C LEU A 130 -4.69 -7.79 7.04
N GLY A 131 -5.63 -8.10 6.14
CA GLY A 131 -7.02 -7.67 6.20
C GLY A 131 -7.31 -6.40 5.39
N LYS A 132 -8.56 -5.94 5.49
CA LYS A 132 -9.12 -4.82 4.74
C LYS A 132 -9.44 -3.66 5.68
N VAL A 133 -9.10 -2.44 5.30
CA VAL A 133 -9.42 -1.21 6.05
C VAL A 133 -10.15 -0.24 5.11
N PRO A 134 -11.34 0.28 5.49
CA PRO A 134 -12.05 1.27 4.68
C PRO A 134 -11.28 2.58 4.64
N VAL A 135 -11.33 3.27 3.50
CA VAL A 135 -10.80 4.62 3.33
C VAL A 135 -11.85 5.61 3.80
N ASN A 136 -11.60 6.30 4.90
CA ASN A 136 -12.57 7.20 5.51
C ASN A 136 -12.39 8.66 5.07
N SER A 137 -11.20 9.04 4.60
CA SER A 137 -10.85 10.40 4.16
C SER A 137 -11.44 10.77 2.79
N THR A 138 -12.67 10.37 2.48
CA THR A 138 -13.22 10.69 1.16
C THR A 138 -13.77 12.11 1.11
N LEU A 139 -13.51 12.81 0.01
CA LEU A 139 -14.15 14.10 -0.25
C LEU A 139 -15.64 13.86 -0.50
N HIS A 140 -16.51 14.46 0.30
CA HIS A 140 -17.94 14.49 -0.02
C HIS A 140 -18.12 15.23 -1.35
N TRP A 141 -18.75 14.59 -2.34
CA TRP A 141 -19.08 15.25 -3.58
C TRP A 141 -19.98 16.46 -3.30
N LYS A 142 -19.48 17.65 -3.65
CA LYS A 142 -20.25 18.89 -3.68
C LYS A 142 -20.00 19.58 -5.02
N PRO A 143 -21.02 20.22 -5.63
CA PRO A 143 -20.80 21.11 -6.76
C PRO A 143 -19.72 22.14 -6.40
N ALA A 144 -18.76 22.37 -7.30
CA ALA A 144 -17.60 23.25 -7.10
C ALA A 144 -16.64 22.88 -5.93
N ASP A 145 -16.59 21.61 -5.51
CA ASP A 145 -15.57 21.17 -4.54
C ASP A 145 -14.18 21.10 -5.20
N HIS A 146 -13.32 22.05 -4.82
CA HIS A 146 -11.91 22.15 -5.24
C HIS A 146 -10.94 21.82 -4.08
N ARG A 147 -11.40 21.12 -3.04
CA ARG A 147 -10.54 20.75 -1.92
C ARG A 147 -9.34 19.93 -2.39
N LEU A 148 -8.21 20.24 -1.75
CA LEU A 148 -6.95 19.53 -1.99
C LEU A 148 -7.08 18.07 -1.51
N PRO A 149 -6.33 17.14 -2.12
CA PRO A 149 -6.22 15.77 -1.63
C PRO A 149 -5.86 15.72 -0.14
N VAL A 150 -6.45 14.77 0.58
CA VAL A 150 -6.33 14.65 2.04
C VAL A 150 -5.43 13.48 2.39
N THR A 151 -4.51 13.67 3.34
CA THR A 151 -3.69 12.57 3.85
C THR A 151 -4.49 11.71 4.85
N GLU A 152 -4.43 10.39 4.69
CA GLU A 152 -4.98 9.41 5.64
C GLU A 152 -3.94 8.34 5.99
N ILE A 153 -4.05 7.81 7.20
CA ILE A 153 -3.19 6.74 7.70
C ILE A 153 -4.06 5.50 7.97
N LEU A 154 -3.83 4.44 7.20
CA LEU A 154 -4.51 3.16 7.35
C LEU A 154 -3.59 2.20 8.09
N SER A 155 -4.09 1.57 9.16
CA SER A 155 -3.27 0.71 10.04
C SER A 155 -3.66 -0.75 9.90
N PHE A 156 -2.69 -1.61 9.58
CA PHE A 156 -2.85 -3.04 9.40
C PHE A 156 -2.06 -3.79 10.48
N SER A 157 -2.76 -4.54 11.33
CA SER A 157 -2.14 -5.31 12.41
C SER A 157 -1.50 -6.58 11.86
N ILE A 158 -0.27 -6.86 12.27
CA ILE A 158 0.39 -8.14 11.96
C ILE A 158 -0.10 -9.15 12.99
N PRO A 159 -0.73 -10.27 12.58
CA PRO A 159 -1.23 -11.26 13.53
C PRO A 159 -0.08 -11.92 14.30
N PRO A 160 -0.32 -12.40 15.55
CA PRO A 160 0.68 -13.12 16.33
C PRO A 160 1.20 -14.37 15.61
N HIS A 161 0.33 -15.07 14.88
CA HIS A 161 0.65 -16.22 14.06
C HIS A 161 0.47 -15.83 12.59
N SER A 162 1.59 -15.67 11.90
CA SER A 162 1.62 -15.32 10.48
C SER A 162 1.82 -16.58 9.63
N ALA A 163 1.16 -16.64 8.48
CA ALA A 163 1.29 -17.72 7.50
C ALA A 163 2.63 -17.66 6.74
N ILE A 164 3.28 -16.50 6.75
CA ILE A 164 4.65 -16.31 6.26
C ILE A 164 5.51 -15.71 7.37
N GLU A 165 6.82 -15.92 7.31
CA GLU A 165 7.77 -15.35 8.28
C GLU A 165 8.39 -14.04 7.78
N ARG A 166 8.65 -13.97 6.48
CA ARG A 166 9.34 -12.86 5.81
C ARG A 166 8.67 -12.49 4.51
N PHE A 167 8.80 -11.24 4.11
CA PHE A 167 8.29 -10.70 2.85
C PHE A 167 9.24 -9.64 2.28
N ASP A 168 9.20 -9.42 0.98
CA ASP A 168 9.95 -8.38 0.26
C ASP A 168 9.06 -7.58 -0.69
N GLU A 169 7.82 -8.00 -0.91
CA GLU A 169 6.83 -7.27 -1.71
C GLU A 169 5.57 -6.97 -0.87
N LEU A 170 5.09 -5.72 -0.98
CA LEU A 170 3.81 -5.28 -0.46
C LEU A 170 2.88 -5.01 -1.64
N VAL A 171 1.71 -5.64 -1.61
CA VAL A 171 0.62 -5.41 -2.55
C VAL A 171 -0.53 -4.74 -1.80
N ILE A 172 -0.82 -3.49 -2.13
CA ILE A 172 -1.96 -2.75 -1.64
C ILE A 172 -3.07 -2.87 -2.68
N ARG A 173 -4.04 -3.74 -2.44
CA ARG A 173 -5.19 -3.93 -3.32
C ARG A 173 -6.30 -2.96 -2.95
N PHE A 174 -6.83 -2.28 -3.96
CA PHE A 174 -7.96 -1.38 -3.82
C PHE A 174 -9.24 -2.17 -4.09
N GLU A 175 -10.04 -2.37 -3.05
CA GLU A 175 -11.36 -2.99 -3.15
C GLU A 175 -12.37 -1.92 -3.54
N LEU A 176 -12.76 -1.92 -4.82
CA LEU A 176 -13.63 -0.91 -5.42
C LEU A 176 -15.10 -1.34 -5.32
N GLY A 177 -15.87 -0.65 -4.50
CA GLY A 177 -17.31 -0.87 -4.29
C GLY A 177 -18.20 -0.18 -5.33
N SER A 178 -19.49 -0.53 -5.31
CA SER A 178 -20.52 0.18 -6.10
C SER A 178 -20.64 1.64 -5.62
N PRO A 179 -20.88 2.63 -6.51
CA PRO A 179 -21.14 2.52 -7.96
C PRO A 179 -19.89 2.67 -8.85
N ARG A 180 -18.67 2.51 -8.32
CA ARG A 180 -17.41 2.81 -9.04
C ARG A 180 -16.63 1.57 -9.50
N GLN A 181 -17.24 0.40 -9.56
CA GLN A 181 -16.54 -0.86 -9.85
C GLN A 181 -15.72 -0.83 -11.15
N ASN A 182 -16.13 -0.01 -12.13
CA ASN A 182 -15.43 0.16 -13.40
C ASN A 182 -14.45 1.34 -13.46
N ARG A 183 -14.20 2.02 -12.32
CA ARG A 183 -13.38 3.24 -12.23
C ARG A 183 -12.41 3.19 -11.06
N SER A 184 -11.13 3.45 -11.32
CA SER A 184 -10.09 3.48 -10.30
C SER A 184 -10.34 4.55 -9.23
N ALA A 185 -9.81 4.29 -8.03
CA ALA A 185 -9.70 5.32 -7.00
C ALA A 185 -8.63 6.36 -7.41
N MET A 186 -8.86 7.62 -7.04
CA MET A 186 -7.86 8.69 -7.17
C MET A 186 -7.07 8.81 -5.87
N MET A 187 -6.14 7.89 -5.63
CA MET A 187 -5.39 7.79 -4.37
C MET A 187 -3.95 7.38 -4.64
N ALA A 188 -3.01 8.08 -3.98
CA ALA A 188 -1.60 7.73 -3.99
C ALA A 188 -1.16 7.19 -2.63
N ILE A 189 -0.48 6.06 -2.62
CA ILE A 189 0.38 5.60 -1.53
C ILE A 189 1.61 6.52 -1.51
N ASP A 190 1.83 7.19 -0.38
CA ASP A 190 2.98 8.07 -0.19
C ASP A 190 4.16 7.32 0.41
N ARG A 191 3.89 6.52 1.45
CA ARG A 191 4.90 5.81 2.22
C ARG A 191 4.28 4.72 3.09
N LEU A 192 5.13 3.77 3.46
CA LEU A 192 4.85 2.68 4.38
C LEU A 192 5.58 2.96 5.69
N ARG A 193 4.89 2.85 6.81
CA ARG A 193 5.48 3.02 8.15
C ARG A 193 5.32 1.75 8.97
N PHE A 194 6.45 1.17 9.35
CA PHE A 194 6.58 -0.05 10.12
C PHE A 194 6.67 0.30 11.60
N ILE A 195 5.65 -0.08 12.37
CA ILE A 195 5.58 0.18 13.82
C ILE A 195 6.14 -1.02 14.57
N PRO A 196 7.24 -0.86 15.33
CA PRO A 196 7.86 -1.97 16.03
C PRO A 196 6.95 -2.58 17.09
N ARG A 197 7.15 -3.86 17.37
CA ARG A 197 6.57 -4.49 18.57
C ARG A 197 7.18 -3.79 19.78
N GLY A 198 6.37 -3.03 20.51
CA GLY A 198 6.77 -2.55 21.84
C GLY A 198 6.71 -3.72 22.81
N GLU A 199 7.65 -3.80 23.74
CA GLU A 199 7.53 -4.75 24.85
C GLU A 199 6.32 -4.39 25.72
N LEU A 200 5.64 -5.44 26.18
CA LEU A 200 4.71 -5.42 27.32
C LEU A 200 5.49 -5.12 28.59
#